data_AF-A0AAT9HM32-F1
#
_entry.id   AF-A0AAT9HM32-F1
#
_cell.length_a   1.000
_cell.length_b   1.000
_cell.length_c   1.000
_cell.angle_alpha   90.00
_cell.angle_beta   90.00
_cell.angle_gamma   90.00
#
_symmetry.space_group_name_H-M   'P 1'
#
loop_
_entity.id
_entity.type
_entity.pdbx_description
1 polymer ?
#
loop_
_entity_poly.entity_id
_entity_poly.type
_entity_poly.pdbx_seq_one_letter_code
_entity_poly.pdbx_strand_id
1 'polypeptide(L)'
;MVSAGTDYAPDAAAGFRNPTLDPERLARVKVREAASESADALRRTHVADYRALYGQLDLSLGTSTAEQRELDTWERLHARARDLVPDPELEASYLQFGRYLMISGSRGSLPSTSRACGWTATTRTGWAITTRTSTSR
;
A
#
# COMPACT_ATOMS: atom_id res chain seq x y z
N MET A 1 12.57 -7.80 13.83
CA MET A 1 11.93 -8.19 12.55
C MET A 1 10.58 -8.82 12.84
N VAL A 2 9.60 -8.63 11.96
CA VAL A 2 8.23 -9.15 12.13
C VAL A 2 7.82 -9.84 10.83
N SER A 3 7.23 -11.04 10.92
CA SER A 3 6.67 -11.77 9.77
C SER A 3 5.35 -12.41 10.18
N ALA A 4 4.39 -12.41 9.26
CA ALA A 4 3.12 -13.10 9.38
C ALA A 4 2.89 -13.96 8.13
N GLY A 5 2.14 -15.05 8.28
CA GLY A 5 1.80 -15.96 7.19
C GLY A 5 0.50 -16.69 7.50
N THR A 6 -0.22 -17.09 6.45
CA THR A 6 -1.42 -17.92 6.52
C THR A 6 -1.24 -19.13 5.62
N ASP A 7 -2.09 -20.14 5.77
CA ASP A 7 -2.18 -21.35 4.94
C ASP A 7 -3.04 -21.13 3.67
N TYR A 8 -3.29 -19.88 3.29
CA TYR A 8 -4.16 -19.56 2.15
C TYR A 8 -3.62 -20.10 0.83
N ALA A 9 -4.51 -20.69 0.03
CA ALA A 9 -4.26 -21.05 -1.37
C ALA A 9 -5.40 -20.54 -2.26
N PRO A 10 -5.12 -20.04 -3.48
CA PRO A 10 -6.15 -19.59 -4.42
C PRO A 10 -6.82 -20.78 -5.14
N ASP A 11 -7.22 -21.80 -4.38
CA ASP A 11 -7.92 -22.99 -4.88
C ASP A 11 -9.25 -23.15 -4.15
N ALA A 12 -10.34 -22.91 -4.88
CA ALA A 12 -11.69 -23.04 -4.36
C ALA A 12 -12.06 -24.51 -4.06
N ALA A 13 -11.49 -25.48 -4.79
CA ALA A 13 -11.74 -26.90 -4.56
C ALA A 13 -11.07 -27.39 -3.27
N ALA A 14 -9.95 -26.78 -2.89
CA ALA A 14 -9.27 -27.01 -1.61
C ALA A 14 -9.81 -26.15 -0.45
N GLY A 15 -10.95 -25.47 -0.62
CA GLY A 15 -11.52 -24.60 0.41
C GLY A 15 -10.63 -23.41 0.78
N PHE A 16 -9.80 -22.95 -0.16
CA PHE A 16 -8.81 -21.88 -0.01
C PHE A 16 -7.70 -22.13 1.00
N ARG A 17 -7.44 -23.40 1.36
CA ARG A 17 -6.38 -23.77 2.30
C ARG A 17 -5.44 -24.78 1.69
N ASN A 18 -4.15 -24.62 1.98
CA ASN A 18 -3.15 -25.63 1.69
C ASN A 18 -2.75 -26.36 2.99
N PRO A 19 -3.24 -27.60 3.21
CA PRO A 19 -2.96 -28.36 4.44
C PRO A 19 -1.49 -28.79 4.55
N THR A 20 -0.71 -28.69 3.47
CA THR A 20 0.73 -28.99 3.49
C THR A 20 1.59 -27.80 3.93
N LEU A 21 0.98 -26.61 4.06
CA LEU A 21 1.68 -25.39 4.42
C LEU A 21 1.61 -25.15 5.93
N ASP A 22 2.77 -25.12 6.58
CA ASP A 22 2.90 -24.70 7.97
C ASP A 22 3.25 -23.19 8.03
N PRO A 23 2.29 -22.32 8.38
CA PRO A 23 2.50 -20.88 8.38
C PRO A 23 3.48 -20.43 9.47
N GLU A 24 3.55 -21.12 10.61
CA GLU A 24 4.47 -20.78 11.70
C GLU A 24 5.90 -21.07 11.28
N ARG A 25 6.16 -22.27 10.75
CA ARG A 25 7.48 -22.64 10.23
C ARG A 25 7.92 -21.68 9.12
N LEU A 26 7.02 -21.34 8.20
CA LEU A 26 7.31 -20.38 7.12
C LEU A 26 7.68 -18.99 7.67
N ALA A 27 6.92 -18.47 8.63
CA ALA A 27 7.19 -17.18 9.24
C ALA A 27 8.54 -17.17 9.99
N ARG A 28 8.86 -18.25 10.71
CA ARG A 28 10.15 -18.39 11.42
C ARG A 28 11.34 -18.43 10.46
N VAL A 29 11.22 -19.16 9.35
CA VAL A 29 12.26 -19.21 8.31
C VAL A 29 12.51 -17.82 7.72
N LYS A 30 11.47 -17.11 7.30
CA LYS A 30 11.58 -15.74 6.75
C LYS A 30 12.27 -14.76 7.70
N VAL A 31 11.92 -14.81 8.98
CA VAL A 31 12.56 -13.94 10.00
C VAL A 31 14.03 -14.29 10.19
N ARG A 32 14.38 -15.57 10.21
CA ARG A 32 15.77 -16.01 10.37
C ARG A 32 16.63 -15.63 9.17
N GLU A 33 16.12 -15.84 7.96
CA GLU A 33 16.79 -15.44 6.73
C GLU A 33 17.01 -13.93 6.71
N ALA A 34 15.96 -13.15 6.96
CA ALA A 34 16.11 -11.70 7.02
C ALA A 34 17.07 -11.27 8.14
N ALA A 35 17.04 -11.90 9.31
CA ALA A 35 17.91 -11.55 10.44
C ALA A 35 19.39 -11.88 10.20
N SER A 36 19.70 -12.74 9.22
CA SER A 36 21.07 -13.01 8.80
C SER A 36 21.67 -11.88 7.94
N GLU A 37 20.82 -10.99 7.42
CA GLU A 37 21.22 -9.82 6.65
C GLU A 37 21.36 -8.57 7.54
N SER A 38 22.25 -7.66 7.15
CA SER A 38 22.38 -6.37 7.82
C SER A 38 21.16 -5.47 7.56
N ALA A 39 20.80 -4.65 8.54
CA ALA A 39 19.70 -3.67 8.40
C ALA A 39 19.91 -2.74 7.19
N ASP A 40 21.15 -2.35 6.90
CA ASP A 40 21.50 -1.51 5.76
C ASP A 40 21.30 -2.24 4.42
N ALA A 41 21.67 -3.52 4.34
CA ALA A 41 21.43 -4.33 3.14
C ALA A 41 19.92 -4.44 2.86
N LEU A 42 19.13 -4.76 3.88
CA LEU A 42 17.67 -4.86 3.77
C LEU A 42 17.03 -3.54 3.34
N ARG A 43 17.47 -2.42 3.94
CA ARG A 43 17.00 -1.09 3.58
C ARG A 43 17.34 -0.75 2.14
N ARG A 44 18.57 -1.03 1.68
CA ARG A 44 18.98 -0.77 0.30
C ARG A 44 18.15 -1.59 -0.69
N THR A 45 17.96 -2.87 -0.43
CA THR A 45 17.14 -3.76 -1.27
C THR A 45 15.71 -3.28 -1.34
N HIS A 46 15.09 -2.94 -0.20
CA HIS A 46 13.74 -2.39 -0.16
C HIS A 46 13.61 -1.08 -0.95
N VAL A 47 14.53 -0.14 -0.75
CA VAL A 47 14.51 1.16 -1.43
C VAL A 47 14.71 1.01 -2.94
N ALA A 48 15.59 0.11 -3.37
CA ALA A 48 15.84 -0.15 -4.79
C ALA A 48 14.59 -0.72 -5.48
N ASP A 49 13.96 -1.74 -4.87
CA ASP A 49 12.72 -2.34 -5.36
C ASP A 49 11.57 -1.32 -5.41
N TYR A 50 11.36 -0.56 -4.33
CA TYR A 50 10.30 0.44 -4.29
C TYR A 50 10.51 1.56 -5.32
N ARG A 51 11.74 2.07 -5.45
CA ARG A 51 12.07 3.13 -6.41
C ARG A 51 11.89 2.69 -7.87
N ALA A 52 12.17 1.42 -8.19
CA ALA A 52 11.99 0.91 -9.55
C ALA A 52 10.53 1.01 -10.03
N LEU A 53 9.56 0.88 -9.12
CA LEU A 53 8.13 1.02 -9.43
C LEU A 53 7.65 2.47 -9.30
N TYR A 54 8.04 3.13 -8.22
CA TYR A 54 7.60 4.50 -7.96
C TYR A 54 8.15 5.49 -8.99
N GLY A 55 9.42 5.34 -9.39
CA GLY A 55 10.10 6.22 -10.34
C GLY A 55 9.63 6.14 -11.79
N GLN A 56 8.67 5.27 -12.13
CA GLN A 56 8.13 5.15 -13.48
C GLN A 56 7.27 6.36 -13.91
N LEU A 57 6.79 7.16 -12.97
CA LEU A 57 6.00 8.36 -13.25
C LEU A 57 6.59 9.54 -12.49
N ASP A 58 7.02 10.54 -13.23
CA ASP A 58 7.27 11.89 -12.74
C ASP A 58 6.14 12.80 -13.22
N LEU A 59 5.53 13.55 -12.29
CA LEU A 59 4.38 14.40 -12.57
C LEU A 59 4.57 15.76 -11.91
N SER A 60 4.61 16.79 -12.73
CA SER A 60 4.58 18.19 -12.29
C SER A 60 3.37 18.87 -12.92
N LEU A 61 2.46 19.37 -12.07
CA LEU A 61 1.24 20.09 -12.49
C LEU A 61 1.42 21.61 -12.42
N GLY A 62 2.60 22.08 -12.02
CA GLY A 62 2.89 23.50 -11.79
C GLY A 62 3.56 23.72 -10.43
N THR A 63 3.67 25.00 -10.06
CA THR A 63 4.29 25.43 -8.80
C THR A 63 3.23 26.08 -7.91
N SER A 64 3.15 25.61 -6.67
CA SER A 64 2.32 26.20 -5.63
C SER A 64 2.91 27.52 -5.13
N THR A 65 2.08 28.38 -4.54
CA THR A 65 2.55 29.68 -4.03
C THR A 65 3.50 29.50 -2.84
N ALA A 66 4.29 30.54 -2.52
CA ALA A 66 5.19 30.50 -1.38
C ALA A 66 4.43 30.23 -0.08
N GLU A 67 3.27 30.87 0.09
CA GLU A 67 2.40 30.70 1.25
C GLU A 67 1.87 29.26 1.34
N GLN A 68 1.49 28.64 0.22
CA GLN A 68 1.06 27.24 0.19
C GLN A 68 2.18 26.27 0.56
N ARG A 69 3.44 26.58 0.22
CA ARG A 69 4.60 25.74 0.53
C ARG A 69 5.07 25.86 1.99
N GLU A 70 4.72 26.94 2.67
CA GLU A 70 4.99 27.13 4.11
C GLU A 70 4.01 26.35 4.99
N LEU A 71 2.80 26.07 4.50
CA LEU A 71 1.77 25.32 5.21
C LEU A 71 2.07 23.82 5.25
N ASP A 72 1.60 23.16 6.31
CA ASP A 72 1.64 21.71 6.37
C ASP A 72 0.61 21.05 5.43
N THR A 73 0.70 19.73 5.24
CA THR A 73 -0.22 19.03 4.30
C THR A 73 -1.68 19.13 4.73
N TRP A 74 -1.94 19.16 6.04
CA TRP A 74 -3.29 19.24 6.60
C TRP A 74 -3.91 20.60 6.36
N GLU A 75 -3.16 21.67 6.60
CA GLU A 75 -3.57 23.05 6.37
C GLU A 75 -3.79 23.33 4.88
N ARG A 76 -2.91 22.83 4.00
CA ARG A 76 -3.10 22.91 2.54
C ARG A 76 -4.39 22.25 2.08
N LEU A 77 -4.72 21.08 2.63
CA LEU A 77 -6.00 20.41 2.35
C LEU A 77 -7.21 21.24 2.83
N HIS A 78 -7.12 21.86 4.01
CA HIS A 78 -8.18 22.72 4.53
C HIS A 78 -8.37 23.98 3.68
N ALA A 79 -7.28 24.63 3.28
CA ALA A 79 -7.31 25.78 2.38
C ALA A 79 -7.90 25.39 1.02
N ARG A 80 -7.48 24.26 0.44
CA ARG A 80 -8.02 23.74 -0.83
C ARG A 80 -9.53 23.49 -0.76
N ALA A 81 -10.01 22.94 0.35
CA ALA A 81 -11.43 22.65 0.56
C ALA A 81 -12.29 23.90 0.81
N ARG A 82 -11.72 24.93 1.47
CA ARG A 82 -12.44 26.18 1.79
C ARG A 82 -12.47 27.15 0.61
N ASP A 83 -11.32 27.40 0.02
CA ASP A 83 -11.11 28.55 -0.85
C ASP A 83 -11.14 28.17 -2.33
N LEU A 84 -11.17 26.87 -2.65
CA LEU A 84 -11.16 26.32 -4.02
C LEU A 84 -10.00 26.82 -4.90
N VAL A 85 -8.96 27.38 -4.29
CA VAL A 85 -7.73 27.82 -4.97
C VAL A 85 -6.91 26.59 -5.36
N PRO A 86 -6.50 26.43 -6.63
CA PRO A 86 -5.65 25.32 -7.06
C PRO A 86 -4.32 25.29 -6.31
N ASP A 87 -3.89 24.09 -5.93
CA ASP A 87 -2.57 23.82 -5.34
C ASP A 87 -1.91 22.70 -6.17
N PRO A 88 -1.17 23.04 -7.24
CA PRO A 88 -0.67 22.06 -8.20
C PRO A 88 0.26 21.00 -7.60
N GLU A 89 1.09 21.37 -6.62
CA GLU A 89 1.98 20.40 -5.95
C GLU A 89 1.22 19.48 -5.00
N LEU A 90 0.16 19.97 -4.35
CA LEU A 90 -0.71 19.13 -3.52
C LEU A 90 -1.45 18.11 -4.39
N GLU A 91 -1.96 18.52 -5.54
CA GLU A 91 -2.65 17.66 -6.50
C GLU A 91 -1.71 16.60 -7.09
N ALA A 92 -0.48 16.99 -7.46
CA ALA A 92 0.54 16.06 -7.92
C ALA A 92 0.91 15.05 -6.81
N SER A 93 1.07 15.53 -5.57
CA SER A 93 1.36 14.68 -4.41
C SER A 93 0.22 13.70 -4.11
N TYR A 94 -1.03 14.11 -4.30
CA TYR A 94 -2.20 13.26 -4.10
C TYR A 94 -2.22 12.08 -5.08
N LEU A 95 -1.94 12.34 -6.36
CA LEU A 95 -1.84 11.28 -7.36
C LEU A 95 -0.69 10.31 -7.04
N GLN A 96 0.47 10.85 -6.66
CA GLN A 96 1.61 10.02 -6.28
C GLN A 96 1.37 9.23 -5.00
N PHE A 97 0.57 9.75 -4.06
CA PHE A 97 0.16 9.02 -2.87
C PHE A 97 -0.75 7.83 -3.22
N GLY A 98 -1.66 7.99 -4.19
CA GLY A 98 -2.44 6.87 -4.74
C GLY A 98 -1.53 5.76 -5.29
N ARG A 99 -0.47 6.12 -6.02
CA ARG A 99 0.53 5.14 -6.51
C ARG A 99 1.30 4.49 -5.37
N TYR A 100 1.70 5.23 -4.36
CA TYR A 100 2.32 4.67 -3.15
C TYR A 100 1.42 3.62 -2.49
N LEU A 101 0.13 3.91 -2.34
CA LEU A 101 -0.84 2.97 -1.76
C LEU A 101 -1.00 1.71 -2.63
N MET A 102 -1.05 1.85 -3.95
CA MET A 102 -1.11 0.70 -4.85
C MET A 102 0.15 -0.15 -4.80
N ILE A 103 1.33 0.49 -4.86
CA ILE A 103 2.62 -0.20 -4.76
C ILE A 103 2.76 -0.88 -3.41
N SER A 104 2.26 -0.32 -2.31
CA SER A 104 2.39 -0.91 -0.98
C SER A 104 1.31 -1.95 -0.68
N GLY A 105 0.12 -1.81 -1.28
CA GLY A 105 -1.06 -2.61 -1.01
C GLY A 105 -1.27 -3.79 -1.96
N SER A 106 -0.63 -3.82 -3.13
CA SER A 106 -0.81 -4.86 -4.14
C SER A 106 0.53 -5.31 -4.71
N ARG A 107 1.20 -6.24 -4.01
CA ARG A 107 2.48 -6.83 -4.41
C ARG A 107 2.45 -8.36 -4.53
N GLY A 108 1.28 -8.96 -4.76
CA GLY A 108 1.16 -10.43 -4.78
C GLY A 108 -0.24 -10.98 -5.08
N SER A 109 -0.50 -12.19 -4.55
CA SER A 109 -1.55 -13.15 -4.93
C SER A 109 -3.01 -12.68 -4.89
N LEU A 110 -3.31 -11.49 -4.37
CA LEU A 110 -4.68 -11.00 -4.25
C LEU A 110 -4.80 -9.65 -4.95
N PRO A 111 -5.82 -9.47 -5.83
CA PRO A 111 -6.16 -8.17 -6.36
C PRO A 111 -6.40 -7.20 -5.19
N SER A 112 -6.01 -5.93 -5.35
CA SER A 112 -6.33 -4.89 -4.37
C SER A 112 -7.83 -4.87 -4.10
N THR A 113 -8.25 -5.44 -2.98
CA THR A 113 -9.61 -5.25 -2.49
C THR A 113 -9.78 -3.78 -2.09
N SER A 114 -11.01 -3.28 -2.15
CA SER A 114 -11.38 -1.85 -2.08
C SER A 114 -10.99 -1.10 -0.79
N ARG A 115 -10.28 -1.75 0.12
CA ARG A 115 -9.49 -1.15 1.19
C ARG A 115 -8.29 -2.05 1.41
N ALA A 116 -7.09 -1.47 1.43
CA ALA A 116 -5.85 -2.17 1.66
C ALA A 116 -6.01 -3.14 2.85
N CYS A 117 -6.07 -4.44 2.55
CA CYS A 117 -6.41 -5.52 3.49
C CYS A 117 -5.51 -5.56 4.75
N GLY A 118 -4.36 -4.87 4.74
CA GLY A 118 -3.47 -4.70 5.88
C GLY A 118 -3.68 -3.46 6.76
N TRP A 119 -4.59 -2.54 6.42
CA TRP A 119 -4.75 -1.24 7.11
C TRP A 119 -6.13 -1.10 7.75
N THR A 120 -6.59 -2.13 8.45
CA THR A 120 -7.87 -2.10 9.18
C THR A 120 -7.67 -2.35 10.66
N ALA A 121 -8.06 -1.38 11.48
CA ALA A 121 -7.99 -1.48 12.95
C ALA A 121 -9.16 -2.27 13.57
N THR A 122 -10.20 -2.59 12.79
CA THR A 122 -11.47 -3.14 13.30
C THR A 122 -11.76 -4.49 12.67
N THR A 123 -12.05 -5.50 13.51
CA THR A 123 -12.43 -6.88 13.12
C THR A 123 -13.80 -6.99 12.44
N ARG A 124 -14.63 -5.96 12.53
CA ARG A 124 -15.96 -5.88 11.90
C ARG A 124 -16.08 -4.60 11.08
N THR A 125 -15.63 -4.64 9.84
CA THR A 125 -15.94 -3.57 8.90
C THR A 125 -17.42 -3.71 8.51
N GLY A 126 -18.20 -2.62 8.58
CA GLY A 126 -19.65 -2.64 8.26
C GLY A 126 -19.96 -3.08 6.83
N TRP A 127 -18.92 -3.16 5.99
CA TRP A 127 -18.92 -3.66 4.63
C TRP A 127 -17.80 -4.70 4.58
N ALA A 128 -18.10 -5.96 4.27
CA ALA A 128 -17.06 -6.97 4.07
C ALA A 128 -16.06 -6.49 3.01
N ILE A 129 -14.76 -6.66 3.25
CA ILE A 129 -13.67 -6.26 2.34
C ILE A 129 -13.61 -7.25 1.17
N THR A 130 -14.67 -7.28 0.36
CA THR A 130 -14.83 -8.17 -0.79
C THR A 130 -14.61 -7.41 -2.08
N THR A 131 -14.08 -8.07 -3.11
CA THR A 131 -14.06 -7.55 -4.47
C THR A 131 -15.50 -7.45 -4.98
N ARG A 132 -16.00 -6.23 -5.17
CA ARG A 132 -17.32 -6.01 -5.79
C ARG A 132 -17.14 -5.88 -7.29
N THR A 133 -17.32 -6.97 -8.02
CA THR A 133 -17.52 -6.91 -9.47
C THR A 133 -19.00 -6.64 -9.72
N SER A 134 -19.35 -5.43 -10.15
CA SER A 134 -20.71 -5.15 -10.62
C SER A 134 -20.90 -5.81 -11.98
N THR A 135 -21.53 -6.98 -12.02
CA THR A 135 -22.06 -7.52 -13.28
C THR A 135 -23.36 -6.76 -13.56
N SER A 136 -23.32 -5.73 -14.41
CA SER A 136 -24.52 -5.16 -14.99
C SER A 136 -25.17 -6.22 -15.89
N ARG A 137 -26.44 -6.52 -15.62
CA ARG A 137 -27.30 -7.30 -16.51
C ARG A 137 -28.16 -6.34 -17.32
#